data_AF-A0A8J7J0W1-F1
#
_entry.id   AF-A0A8J7J0W1-F1
#
_cell.length_a   1.000
_cell.length_b   1.000
_cell.length_c   1.000
_cell.angle_alpha   90.00
_cell.angle_beta   90.00
_cell.angle_gamma   90.00
#
_symmetry.space_group_name_H-M   'P 1'
#
loop_
_entity.id
_entity.type
_entity.pdbx_description
1 polymer ?
#
loop_
_entity_poly.entity_id
_entity_poly.type
_entity_poly.pdbx_seq_one_letter_code
_entity_poly.pdbx_strand_id
1 'polypeptide(L)'
;MTSLDDLTLLQWFVSGDATLEANQSLRVQPTNRVRQLLGRRGKLLATAYDEAFPPRIEVRRGAEYSDILHQVLVDHQFVPVGQGIDSQVLCYAYYPIPEGYHLVYDQARQLWKQWWTHPSHLRDRHLQLDLFVLAEHQWYSIRSITLNRSTLYVETMRGETVHHGDDMMVWLEKDPVETEEATQFWTPPPKAAPQPVAPQPVAPQPVAPQPVASPPAAPPKPVERRVPPTATATVVDPSLAPLVYALDDKIYVQTTAGLVIIEGQNLRAHSATSQPVTVGVRGAFR
;
A
#
# COMPACT_ATOMS: atom_id res chain seq x y z
N MET A 1 2.87 24.33 42.42
CA MET A 1 3.09 22.97 41.90
C MET A 1 2.20 22.83 40.68
N THR A 2 2.79 22.75 39.49
CA THR A 2 2.07 22.66 38.22
C THR A 2 1.39 21.29 38.16
N SER A 3 0.06 21.27 38.18
CA SER A 3 -0.72 20.05 37.99
C SER A 3 -0.38 19.46 36.62
N LEU A 4 -0.01 18.18 36.58
CA LEU A 4 0.24 17.43 35.35
C LEU A 4 -1.02 17.46 34.48
N ASP A 5 -0.89 17.98 33.25
CA ASP A 5 -1.99 18.09 32.30
C ASP A 5 -2.46 16.72 31.78
N ASP A 6 -3.74 16.60 31.44
CA ASP A 6 -4.34 15.36 30.94
C ASP A 6 -3.65 14.91 29.65
N LEU A 7 -3.38 15.84 28.72
CA LEU A 7 -2.72 15.54 27.45
C LEU A 7 -1.30 15.02 27.64
N THR A 8 -0.52 15.63 28.54
CA THR A 8 0.85 15.19 28.85
C THR A 8 0.86 13.77 29.40
N LEU A 9 -0.08 13.44 30.29
CA LEU A 9 -0.18 12.08 30.84
C LEU A 9 -0.59 11.06 29.76
N LEU A 10 -1.48 11.42 28.83
CA LEU A 10 -1.82 10.57 27.67
C LEU A 10 -0.61 10.34 26.76
N GLN A 11 0.16 11.39 26.46
CA GLN A 11 1.40 11.27 25.67
C GLN A 11 2.41 10.35 26.35
N TRP A 12 2.67 10.54 27.65
CA TRP A 12 3.58 9.65 28.40
C TRP A 12 3.08 8.21 28.48
N PHE A 13 1.75 8.01 28.55
CA PHE A 13 1.15 6.68 28.47
C PHE A 13 1.45 6.03 27.11
N VAL A 14 1.30 6.75 26.00
CA VAL A 14 1.57 6.17 24.67
C VAL A 14 3.07 5.95 24.45
N SER A 15 3.94 6.87 24.87
CA SER A 15 5.40 6.77 24.68
C SER A 15 6.06 5.60 25.39
N GLY A 16 5.52 5.12 26.51
CA GLY A 16 6.22 4.15 27.37
C GLY A 16 6.73 4.73 28.68
N ASP A 17 6.81 6.05 28.79
CA ASP A 17 7.54 6.74 29.86
C ASP A 17 6.76 6.80 31.18
N ALA A 18 5.43 6.79 31.13
CA ALA A 18 4.60 6.76 32.33
C ALA A 18 4.48 5.33 32.88
N THR A 19 5.01 5.11 34.09
CA THR A 19 4.87 3.84 34.81
C THR A 19 3.86 3.94 35.95
N LEU A 20 3.85 5.00 36.75
CA LEU A 20 2.92 5.17 37.88
C LEU A 20 2.56 6.65 38.11
N GLU A 21 2.12 7.31 37.05
CA GLU A 21 1.75 8.73 37.06
C GLU A 21 0.23 8.91 37.18
N ALA A 22 -0.20 9.95 37.88
CA ALA A 22 -1.61 10.26 38.05
C ALA A 22 -1.84 11.77 38.13
N ASN A 23 -3.00 12.20 37.64
CA ASN A 23 -3.51 13.55 37.82
C ASN A 23 -4.96 13.49 38.36
N GLN A 24 -5.69 14.61 38.30
CA GLN A 24 -7.05 14.67 38.86
C GLN A 24 -8.08 13.82 38.08
N SER A 25 -7.80 13.50 36.82
CA SER A 25 -8.73 12.87 35.88
C SER A 25 -8.29 11.48 35.43
N LEU A 26 -6.99 11.24 35.35
CA LEU A 26 -6.35 10.09 34.74
C LEU A 26 -5.28 9.50 35.65
N ARG A 27 -5.10 8.19 35.55
CA ARG A 27 -4.05 7.46 36.25
C ARG A 27 -3.49 6.37 35.35
N VAL A 28 -2.17 6.31 35.23
CA VAL A 28 -1.47 5.18 34.64
C VAL A 28 -1.11 4.22 35.76
N GLN A 29 -1.46 2.95 35.57
CA GLN A 29 -1.12 1.88 36.49
C GLN A 29 -0.42 0.75 35.75
N PRO A 30 0.75 0.29 36.22
CA PRO A 30 1.37 -0.90 35.69
C PRO A 30 0.71 -2.12 36.37
N THR A 31 0.19 -3.04 35.56
CA THR A 31 -0.45 -4.27 36.05
C THR A 31 0.25 -5.45 35.39
N ASN A 32 1.02 -6.20 36.17
CA ASN A 32 1.87 -7.31 35.69
C ASN A 32 2.90 -6.86 34.64
N ARG A 33 2.50 -6.94 33.35
CA ARG A 33 3.31 -6.72 32.14
C ARG A 33 2.61 -5.79 31.13
N VAL A 34 1.53 -5.17 31.56
CA VAL A 34 0.76 -4.22 30.74
C VAL A 34 0.61 -2.91 31.50
N ARG A 35 0.52 -1.81 30.76
CA ARG A 35 0.21 -0.50 31.33
C ARG A 35 -1.25 -0.19 31.09
N GLN A 36 -1.96 0.17 32.14
CA GLN A 36 -3.39 0.48 32.09
C GLN A 36 -3.60 1.95 32.32
N LEU A 37 -4.42 2.57 31.47
CA LEU A 37 -4.90 3.93 31.64
C LEU A 37 -6.30 3.88 32.25
N LEU A 38 -6.45 4.49 33.42
CA LEU A 38 -7.69 4.56 34.19
C LEU A 38 -8.19 5.99 34.25
N GLY A 39 -9.51 6.19 34.14
CA GLY A 39 -10.16 7.48 34.35
C GLY A 39 -10.47 7.76 35.82
N ARG A 40 -11.13 8.90 36.08
CA ARG A 40 -11.40 9.47 37.42
C ARG A 40 -12.14 8.55 38.38
N ARG A 41 -12.89 7.57 37.87
CA ARG A 41 -13.64 6.57 38.65
C ARG A 41 -13.00 5.18 38.65
N GLY A 42 -11.73 5.07 38.25
CA GLY A 42 -11.05 3.79 38.06
C GLY A 42 -11.56 2.98 36.86
N LYS A 43 -12.33 3.61 35.96
CA LYS A 43 -12.79 2.97 34.72
C LYS A 43 -11.60 2.80 33.79
N LEU A 44 -11.38 1.58 33.31
CA LEU A 44 -10.35 1.29 32.32
C LEU A 44 -10.67 2.00 31.00
N LEU A 45 -9.75 2.83 30.52
CA LEU A 45 -9.85 3.54 29.25
C LEU A 45 -9.03 2.82 28.17
N ALA A 46 -7.78 2.48 28.49
CA ALA A 46 -6.89 1.78 27.57
C ALA A 46 -5.92 0.84 28.28
N THR A 47 -5.41 -0.15 27.53
CA THR A 47 -4.37 -1.09 27.98
C THR A 47 -3.28 -1.17 26.92
N ALA A 48 -2.04 -0.86 27.28
CA ALA A 48 -0.86 -0.99 26.46
C ALA A 48 -0.13 -2.30 26.77
N TYR A 49 0.20 -3.06 25.73
CA TYR A 49 0.97 -4.29 25.78
C TYR A 49 2.33 -4.03 25.13
N ASP A 50 3.27 -3.50 25.92
CA ASP A 50 4.59 -3.12 25.41
C ASP A 50 5.47 -4.34 25.07
N GLU A 51 5.23 -5.48 25.73
CA GLU A 51 5.92 -6.76 25.43
C GLU A 51 5.40 -7.45 24.14
N ALA A 52 4.30 -6.98 23.56
CA ALA A 52 3.78 -7.57 22.32
C ALA A 52 4.65 -7.16 21.12
N PHE A 53 4.72 -8.02 20.09
CA PHE A 53 5.42 -7.73 18.85
C PHE A 53 4.46 -7.84 17.65
N PRO A 54 4.09 -6.72 17.00
CA PRO A 54 4.43 -5.33 17.36
C PRO A 54 3.75 -4.86 18.67
N PRO A 55 4.26 -3.79 19.31
CA PRO A 55 3.61 -3.16 20.45
C PRO A 55 2.17 -2.78 20.11
N ARG A 56 1.25 -3.06 21.02
CA ARG A 56 -0.18 -2.85 20.79
C ARG A 56 -0.86 -2.14 21.95
N ILE A 57 -1.85 -1.33 21.64
CA ILE A 57 -2.66 -0.59 22.61
C ILE A 57 -4.14 -0.83 22.30
N GLU A 58 -4.87 -1.26 23.31
CA GLU A 58 -6.30 -1.52 23.26
C GLU A 58 -7.04 -0.36 23.91
N VAL A 59 -7.93 0.31 23.16
CA VAL A 59 -8.71 1.45 23.65
C VAL A 59 -10.19 1.10 23.68
N ARG A 60 -10.86 1.36 24.79
CA ARG A 60 -12.32 1.15 24.88
C ARG A 60 -13.07 2.20 24.06
N ARG A 61 -14.01 1.74 23.24
CA ARG A 61 -14.92 2.59 22.46
C ARG A 61 -15.88 3.33 23.39
N GLY A 62 -16.14 4.61 23.09
CA GLY A 62 -17.01 5.47 23.90
C GLY A 62 -16.48 5.74 25.32
N ALA A 63 -15.18 5.51 25.54
CA ALA A 63 -14.51 5.93 26.77
C ALA A 63 -14.28 7.44 26.74
N GLU A 64 -14.20 8.05 27.93
CA GLU A 64 -13.75 9.43 28.05
C GLU A 64 -12.34 9.53 27.45
N TYR A 65 -12.05 10.63 26.74
CA TYR A 65 -10.78 10.87 26.05
C TYR A 65 -10.48 9.94 24.84
N SER A 66 -11.44 9.16 24.33
CA SER A 66 -11.20 8.27 23.17
C SER A 66 -10.65 8.99 21.95
N ASP A 67 -11.17 10.18 21.66
CA ASP A 67 -10.82 10.93 20.45
C ASP A 67 -9.42 11.55 20.57
N ILE A 68 -9.11 12.10 21.76
CA ILE A 68 -7.77 12.62 22.07
C ILE A 68 -6.74 11.49 22.08
N LEU A 69 -7.09 10.36 22.68
CA LEU A 69 -6.20 9.20 22.72
C LEU A 69 -5.97 8.64 21.32
N HIS A 70 -7.00 8.62 20.46
CA HIS A 70 -6.83 8.27 19.05
C HIS A 70 -5.82 9.18 18.36
N GLN A 71 -5.94 10.50 18.53
CA GLN A 71 -5.01 11.47 17.94
C GLN A 71 -3.58 11.24 18.44
N VAL A 72 -3.38 11.14 19.76
CA VAL A 72 -2.05 10.86 20.34
C VAL A 72 -1.49 9.53 19.83
N LEU A 73 -2.30 8.48 19.69
CA LEU A 73 -1.85 7.21 19.14
C LEU A 73 -1.35 7.36 17.70
N VAL A 74 -2.10 8.08 16.85
CA VAL A 74 -1.70 8.33 15.46
C VAL A 74 -0.40 9.13 15.39
N ASP A 75 -0.25 10.16 16.23
CA ASP A 75 0.97 10.97 16.32
C ASP A 75 2.19 10.13 16.72
N HIS A 76 1.98 9.09 17.52
CA HIS A 76 2.99 8.10 17.93
C HIS A 76 3.07 6.88 17.01
N GLN A 77 2.53 6.95 15.78
CA GLN A 77 2.58 5.90 14.75
C GLN A 77 1.87 4.58 15.14
N PHE A 78 0.90 4.67 16.06
CA PHE A 78 0.00 3.57 16.37
C PHE A 78 -1.21 3.60 15.43
N VAL A 79 -1.37 2.51 14.69
CA VAL A 79 -2.35 2.37 13.62
C VAL A 79 -3.50 1.48 14.08
N PRO A 80 -4.78 1.86 13.85
CA PRO A 80 -5.89 1.00 14.19
C PRO A 80 -5.89 -0.25 13.29
N VAL A 81 -5.74 -1.43 13.89
CA VAL A 81 -5.69 -2.73 13.19
C VAL A 81 -7.01 -3.48 13.21
N GLY A 82 -8.04 -2.89 13.82
CA GLY A 82 -9.38 -3.45 13.89
C GLY A 82 -9.90 -3.57 15.31
N GLN A 83 -10.91 -4.42 15.49
CA GLN A 83 -11.56 -4.64 16.77
C GLN A 83 -10.78 -5.66 17.61
N GLY A 84 -10.71 -5.42 18.91
CA GLY A 84 -10.18 -6.39 19.86
C GLY A 84 -11.09 -7.61 20.02
N ILE A 85 -10.70 -8.51 20.91
CA ILE A 85 -11.50 -9.70 21.28
C ILE A 85 -12.91 -9.27 21.70
N ASP A 86 -13.00 -8.15 22.41
CA ASP A 86 -14.25 -7.48 22.70
C ASP A 86 -14.52 -6.42 21.60
N SER A 87 -15.67 -6.49 20.94
CA SER A 87 -16.12 -5.52 19.92
C SER A 87 -16.23 -4.07 20.44
N GLN A 88 -16.14 -3.89 21.75
CA GLN A 88 -16.08 -2.61 22.46
C GLN A 88 -14.66 -2.05 22.58
N VAL A 89 -13.65 -2.72 22.02
CA VAL A 89 -12.24 -2.32 22.07
C VAL A 89 -11.73 -2.12 20.66
N LEU A 90 -11.04 -1.01 20.43
CA LEU A 90 -10.29 -0.75 19.21
C LEU A 90 -8.82 -1.04 19.47
N CYS A 91 -8.23 -1.89 18.65
CA CYS A 91 -6.83 -2.27 18.74
C CYS A 91 -5.99 -1.36 17.87
N TYR A 92 -4.92 -0.84 18.44
CA TYR A 92 -3.88 -0.11 17.75
C TYR A 92 -2.58 -0.91 17.83
N ALA A 93 -1.80 -0.90 16.76
CA ALA A 93 -0.48 -1.50 16.74
C ALA A 93 0.52 -0.57 16.07
N TYR A 94 1.76 -0.60 16.54
CA TYR A 94 2.81 0.24 16.01
C TYR A 94 3.25 -0.23 14.62
N TYR A 95 3.13 0.66 13.63
CA TYR A 95 3.73 0.48 12.31
C TYR A 95 4.37 1.79 11.86
N PRO A 96 5.66 1.78 11.51
CA PRO A 96 6.34 3.00 11.09
C PRO A 96 5.69 3.55 9.82
N ILE A 97 5.34 4.83 9.85
CA ILE A 97 4.76 5.55 8.71
C ILE A 97 5.92 6.18 7.92
N PRO A 98 6.05 5.91 6.60
CA PRO A 98 7.06 6.57 5.77
C PRO A 98 6.93 8.10 5.76
N GLU A 99 8.05 8.81 5.63
CA GLU A 99 8.06 10.28 5.57
C GLU A 99 7.26 10.82 4.37
N GLY A 100 6.53 11.91 4.59
CA GLY A 100 5.68 12.55 3.58
C GLY A 100 4.36 11.81 3.32
N TYR A 101 3.94 10.97 4.27
CA TYR A 101 2.62 10.34 4.27
C TYR A 101 1.93 10.59 5.61
N HIS A 102 0.62 10.74 5.57
CA HIS A 102 -0.23 10.74 6.76
C HIS A 102 -1.15 9.53 6.78
N LEU A 103 -1.55 9.15 7.99
CA LEU A 103 -2.47 8.06 8.23
C LEU A 103 -3.91 8.52 8.04
N VAL A 104 -4.69 7.75 7.28
CA VAL A 104 -6.14 7.95 7.17
C VAL A 104 -6.84 6.71 7.71
N TYR A 105 -7.83 6.92 8.58
CA TYR A 105 -8.70 5.88 9.12
C TYR A 105 -10.16 6.25 8.87
N ASP A 106 -10.74 5.65 7.83
CA ASP A 106 -12.14 5.90 7.43
C ASP A 106 -12.69 4.65 6.70
N GLN A 107 -13.90 4.73 6.19
CA GLN A 107 -14.57 3.64 5.51
C GLN A 107 -13.89 3.30 4.19
N ALA A 108 -13.86 2.02 3.84
CA ALA A 108 -13.28 1.49 2.61
C ALA A 108 -13.78 2.24 1.35
N ARG A 109 -15.05 2.63 1.33
CA ARG A 109 -15.63 3.43 0.22
C ARG A 109 -14.96 4.79 0.02
N GLN A 110 -14.37 5.39 1.05
CA GLN A 110 -13.64 6.65 0.94
C GLN A 110 -12.28 6.45 0.29
N LEU A 111 -11.57 5.36 0.63
CA LEU A 111 -10.35 4.96 -0.07
C LEU A 111 -10.61 4.78 -1.57
N TRP A 112 -11.71 4.10 -1.95
CA TRP A 112 -12.06 3.93 -3.36
C TRP A 112 -12.31 5.27 -4.07
N LYS A 113 -13.00 6.21 -3.41
CA LYS A 113 -13.21 7.55 -3.98
C LYS A 113 -11.89 8.27 -4.18
N GLN A 114 -11.01 8.27 -3.16
CA GLN A 114 -9.70 8.90 -3.24
C GLN A 114 -8.85 8.29 -4.36
N TRP A 115 -8.83 6.96 -4.45
CA TRP A 115 -8.15 6.22 -5.52
C TRP A 115 -8.61 6.68 -6.91
N TRP A 116 -9.92 6.81 -7.14
CA TRP A 116 -10.47 7.22 -8.42
C TRP A 116 -10.20 8.69 -8.76
N THR A 117 -10.15 9.56 -7.74
CA THR A 117 -9.85 10.99 -7.94
C THR A 117 -8.37 11.29 -8.17
N HIS A 118 -7.48 10.35 -7.82
CA HIS A 118 -6.04 10.59 -7.92
C HIS A 118 -5.56 10.63 -9.38
N PRO A 119 -4.80 11.67 -9.78
CA PRO A 119 -4.32 11.82 -11.16
C PRO A 119 -3.33 10.73 -11.59
N SER A 120 -2.73 10.00 -10.64
CA SER A 120 -1.84 8.87 -10.90
C SER A 120 -2.57 7.67 -11.51
N HIS A 121 -3.84 7.43 -11.17
CA HIS A 121 -4.67 6.40 -11.80
C HIS A 121 -4.90 6.67 -13.30
N LEU A 122 -4.98 7.94 -13.70
CA LEU A 122 -5.17 8.34 -15.11
C LEU A 122 -3.89 8.27 -15.96
N ARG A 123 -2.71 8.18 -15.33
CA ARG A 123 -1.41 8.24 -16.01
C ARG A 123 -0.86 6.88 -16.45
N ASP A 124 -1.68 5.84 -16.44
CA ASP A 124 -1.32 4.47 -16.89
C ASP A 124 -0.06 3.94 -16.20
N ARG A 125 0.16 4.36 -14.95
CA ARG A 125 1.27 3.87 -14.12
C ARG A 125 0.79 2.62 -13.40
N HIS A 126 1.43 1.49 -13.69
CA HIS A 126 1.15 0.20 -13.03
C HIS A 126 1.41 0.18 -11.51
N LEU A 127 2.00 1.23 -10.94
CA LEU A 127 2.29 1.36 -9.51
C LEU A 127 1.96 2.79 -9.06
N GLN A 128 0.89 2.92 -8.27
CA GLN A 128 0.54 4.17 -7.60
C GLN A 128 1.27 4.23 -6.26
N LEU A 129 2.26 5.13 -6.18
CA LEU A 129 3.06 5.35 -4.97
C LEU A 129 2.45 6.42 -4.06
N ASP A 130 1.22 6.85 -4.32
CA ASP A 130 0.57 7.91 -3.54
C ASP A 130 -0.32 7.35 -2.43
N LEU A 131 -0.74 6.08 -2.55
CA LEU A 131 -1.65 5.41 -1.62
C LEU A 131 -1.09 4.04 -1.21
N PHE A 132 -1.03 3.80 0.10
CA PHE A 132 -0.60 2.52 0.66
C PHE A 132 -1.67 1.94 1.57
N VAL A 133 -1.81 0.62 1.58
CA VAL A 133 -2.65 -0.10 2.55
C VAL A 133 -1.80 -0.98 3.43
N LEU A 134 -2.24 -1.18 4.67
CA LEU A 134 -1.61 -2.11 5.59
C LEU A 134 -2.09 -3.53 5.26
N ALA A 135 -1.19 -4.39 4.76
CA ALA A 135 -1.47 -5.80 4.58
C ALA A 135 -0.39 -6.62 5.29
N GLU A 136 -0.79 -7.63 6.07
CA GLU A 136 0.14 -8.54 6.75
C GLU A 136 1.34 -7.80 7.42
N HIS A 137 1.02 -6.78 8.22
CA HIS A 137 1.97 -6.01 9.04
C HIS A 137 2.95 -5.10 8.28
N GLN A 138 2.72 -4.84 6.98
CA GLN A 138 3.56 -3.95 6.18
C GLN A 138 2.71 -3.06 5.25
N TRP A 139 3.25 -1.87 4.93
CA TRP A 139 2.64 -0.95 3.98
C TRP A 139 2.92 -1.38 2.54
N TYR A 140 1.88 -1.57 1.75
CA TYR A 140 1.98 -1.88 0.32
C TYR A 140 1.27 -0.86 -0.52
N SER A 141 1.89 -0.47 -1.63
CA SER A 141 1.23 0.36 -2.62
C SER A 141 0.04 -0.39 -3.23
N ILE A 142 -1.03 0.35 -3.45
CA ILE A 142 -2.22 -0.17 -4.11
C ILE A 142 -1.92 -0.25 -5.62
N ARG A 143 -2.23 -1.40 -6.22
CA ARG A 143 -2.11 -1.62 -7.68
C ARG A 143 -3.44 -1.35 -8.39
N SER A 144 -4.51 -1.86 -7.81
CA SER A 144 -5.85 -1.78 -8.37
C SER A 144 -6.88 -1.84 -7.25
N ILE A 145 -8.00 -1.16 -7.44
CA ILE A 145 -9.19 -1.31 -6.59
C ILE A 145 -10.38 -1.59 -7.49
N THR A 146 -11.03 -2.74 -7.29
CA THR A 146 -12.27 -3.09 -7.97
C THR A 146 -13.44 -3.04 -6.99
N LEU A 147 -14.59 -2.50 -7.43
CA LEU A 147 -15.80 -2.43 -6.61
C LEU A 147 -16.88 -3.33 -7.23
N ASN A 148 -17.40 -4.28 -6.46
CA ASN A 148 -18.51 -5.14 -6.86
C ASN A 148 -19.54 -5.24 -5.73
N ARG A 149 -20.77 -4.78 -5.97
CA ARG A 149 -21.90 -4.85 -5.00
C ARG A 149 -21.51 -4.44 -3.57
N SER A 150 -20.88 -3.26 -3.45
CA SER A 150 -20.40 -2.70 -2.17
C SER A 150 -19.24 -3.46 -1.52
N THR A 151 -18.61 -4.40 -2.23
CA THR A 151 -17.38 -5.07 -1.80
C THR A 151 -16.21 -4.52 -2.61
N LEU A 152 -15.20 -4.03 -1.90
CA LEU A 152 -13.95 -3.53 -2.44
C LEU A 152 -12.93 -4.65 -2.44
N TYR A 153 -12.27 -4.79 -3.58
CA TYR A 153 -11.17 -5.69 -3.81
C TYR A 153 -9.93 -4.85 -4.03
N VAL A 154 -9.04 -4.83 -3.05
CA VAL A 154 -7.81 -4.04 -3.09
C VAL A 154 -6.65 -4.96 -3.42
N GLU A 155 -6.11 -4.81 -4.62
CA GLU A 155 -4.96 -5.56 -5.10
C GLU A 155 -3.66 -4.85 -4.71
N THR A 156 -2.76 -5.59 -4.07
CA THR A 156 -1.43 -5.14 -3.68
C THR A 156 -0.37 -6.06 -4.28
N MET A 157 0.91 -5.72 -4.12
CA MET A 157 2.03 -6.61 -4.46
C MET A 157 1.97 -7.97 -3.75
N ARG A 158 1.33 -8.04 -2.58
CA ARG A 158 1.27 -9.23 -1.72
C ARG A 158 0.06 -10.11 -2.00
N GLY A 159 -0.97 -9.55 -2.62
CA GLY A 159 -2.21 -10.23 -2.91
C GLY A 159 -3.41 -9.29 -2.88
N GLU A 160 -4.59 -9.88 -2.99
CA GLU A 160 -5.88 -9.18 -2.95
C GLU A 160 -6.48 -9.26 -1.54
N THR A 161 -6.97 -8.12 -1.05
CA THR A 161 -7.73 -8.04 0.20
C THR A 161 -9.17 -7.61 -0.11
N VAL A 162 -10.13 -8.15 0.64
CA VAL A 162 -11.56 -7.97 0.40
C VAL A 162 -12.18 -7.26 1.59
N HIS A 163 -12.84 -6.13 1.33
CA HIS A 163 -13.45 -5.28 2.37
C HIS A 163 -14.85 -4.87 1.94
N HIS A 164 -15.79 -4.78 2.88
CA HIS A 164 -17.09 -4.16 2.62
C HIS A 164 -16.95 -2.63 2.58
N GLY A 165 -17.83 -1.94 1.86
CA GLY A 165 -17.77 -0.48 1.68
C GLY A 165 -17.87 0.31 2.99
N ASP A 166 -18.50 -0.27 4.01
CA ASP A 166 -18.65 0.33 5.34
C ASP A 166 -17.59 -0.17 6.35
N ASP A 167 -16.68 -1.06 5.92
CA ASP A 167 -15.58 -1.51 6.77
C ASP A 167 -14.62 -0.35 7.00
N MET A 168 -14.21 -0.17 8.26
CA MET A 168 -13.20 0.81 8.61
C MET A 168 -11.84 0.26 8.21
N MET A 169 -11.12 1.03 7.40
CA MET A 169 -9.81 0.69 6.89
C MET A 169 -8.80 1.76 7.23
N VAL A 170 -7.53 1.36 7.20
CA VAL A 170 -6.42 2.29 7.26
C VAL A 170 -5.66 2.28 5.95
N TRP A 171 -5.31 3.47 5.49
CA TRP A 171 -4.35 3.67 4.42
C TRP A 171 -3.43 4.84 4.74
N LEU A 172 -2.34 4.92 3.98
CA LEU A 172 -1.49 6.10 3.94
C LEU A 172 -1.78 6.87 2.68
N GLU A 173 -1.88 8.18 2.82
CA GLU A 173 -1.98 9.12 1.72
C GLU A 173 -0.74 9.99 1.71
N LYS A 174 -0.16 10.16 0.53
CA LYS A 174 1.01 11.02 0.35
C LYS A 174 0.58 12.45 0.59
N ASP A 175 1.31 13.14 1.45
CA ASP A 175 1.10 14.57 1.64
C ASP A 175 1.26 15.28 0.30
N PRO A 176 0.38 16.23 -0.03
CA PRO A 176 0.64 17.09 -1.17
C PRO A 176 1.97 17.78 -0.85
N VAL A 177 3.02 17.34 -1.55
CA VAL A 177 4.25 18.12 -1.58
C VAL A 177 3.79 19.43 -2.17
N GLU A 178 3.64 20.44 -1.33
CA GLU A 178 3.84 21.83 -1.73
C GLU A 178 5.26 21.85 -2.26
N THR A 179 5.39 21.39 -3.50
CA THR A 179 6.45 21.83 -4.36
C THR A 179 6.06 23.29 -4.44
N GLU A 180 6.67 24.10 -3.59
CA GLU A 180 7.08 25.43 -3.99
C GLU A 180 7.88 25.22 -5.28
N GLU A 181 7.16 24.92 -6.37
CA GLU A 181 7.44 25.49 -7.66
C GLU A 181 7.27 26.98 -7.40
N ALA A 182 8.27 27.56 -6.73
CA ALA A 182 8.81 28.83 -7.13
C ALA A 182 8.77 28.74 -8.65
N THR A 183 7.75 29.34 -9.21
CA THR A 183 7.62 29.57 -10.63
C THR A 183 8.80 30.48 -10.89
N GLN A 184 9.98 29.88 -11.06
CA GLN A 184 11.08 30.46 -11.77
C GLN A 184 10.55 30.49 -13.18
N PHE A 185 9.70 31.49 -13.43
CA PHE A 185 9.55 32.11 -14.72
C PHE A 185 10.96 32.20 -15.25
N TRP A 186 11.26 31.34 -16.20
CA TRP A 186 12.51 31.36 -16.92
C TRP A 186 12.55 32.73 -17.59
N THR A 187 13.14 33.71 -16.92
CA THR A 187 13.39 35.01 -17.52
C THR A 187 14.43 34.74 -18.60
N PRO A 188 14.11 34.89 -19.89
CA PRO A 188 15.13 34.76 -20.90
C PRO A 188 16.24 35.78 -20.57
N PRO A 189 17.52 35.41 -20.72
CA PRO A 189 18.62 36.33 -20.44
C PRO A 189 18.40 37.62 -21.23
N PRO A 190 18.61 38.80 -20.61
CA PRO A 190 18.37 40.07 -21.27
C PRO A 190 19.19 40.13 -22.56
N LYS A 191 18.48 40.31 -23.67
CA LYS A 191 19.01 40.53 -25.01
C LYS A 191 20.02 41.67 -24.93
N ALA A 192 21.30 41.34 -25.03
CA ALA A 192 22.38 42.32 -25.05
C ALA A 192 22.09 43.36 -26.14
N ALA A 193 21.99 44.62 -25.72
CA ALA A 193 21.94 45.74 -26.64
C ALA A 193 23.24 45.79 -27.47
N PRO A 194 23.19 46.30 -28.71
CA PRO A 194 24.29 46.20 -29.66
C PRO A 194 25.53 46.94 -29.14
N GLN A 195 26.63 46.22 -28.96
CA GLN A 195 27.94 46.83 -28.76
C GLN A 195 28.42 47.46 -30.09
N PRO A 196 28.99 48.67 -30.08
CA PRO A 196 29.55 49.30 -31.26
C PRO A 196 30.76 48.51 -31.79
N VAL A 197 30.76 48.30 -33.10
CA VAL A 197 31.84 47.67 -33.87
C VAL A 197 33.14 48.46 -33.70
N ALA A 198 34.22 47.76 -33.34
CA ALA A 198 35.59 48.21 -33.61
C ALA A 198 36.43 47.02 -34.12
N PRO A 199 37.36 47.24 -35.07
CA PRO A 199 37.78 46.22 -36.03
C PRO A 199 38.85 45.25 -35.51
N GLN A 200 38.72 43.99 -35.93
CA GLN A 200 39.73 42.94 -35.76
C GLN A 200 41.02 43.24 -36.55
N PRO A 201 42.19 42.80 -36.02
CA PRO A 201 43.33 42.42 -36.83
C PRO A 201 43.58 40.90 -36.78
N VAL A 202 43.30 40.27 -37.93
CA VAL A 202 44.06 39.25 -38.67
C VAL A 202 45.10 38.36 -37.93
N ALA A 203 44.76 37.06 -37.83
CA ALA A 203 45.58 35.84 -38.04
C ALA A 203 46.88 35.61 -37.21
N PRO A 204 47.44 34.38 -37.10
CA PRO A 204 47.11 33.13 -37.81
C PRO A 204 46.86 31.89 -36.93
N GLN A 205 46.24 30.87 -37.54
CA GLN A 205 46.27 29.47 -37.06
C GLN A 205 47.74 28.99 -36.92
N PRO A 206 48.05 27.95 -36.11
CA PRO A 206 48.02 26.62 -36.71
C PRO A 206 47.84 25.40 -35.75
N VAL A 207 47.53 24.27 -36.40
CA VAL A 207 47.82 22.86 -36.04
C VAL A 207 46.99 22.16 -34.94
N ALA A 208 46.16 21.22 -35.39
CA ALA A 208 45.63 20.09 -34.61
C ALA A 208 46.74 19.08 -34.27
N PRO A 209 46.60 18.29 -33.18
CA PRO A 209 46.44 16.85 -33.45
C PRO A 209 45.46 16.12 -32.52
N GLN A 210 44.61 15.35 -33.19
CA GLN A 210 44.11 13.99 -32.95
C GLN A 210 43.59 13.49 -31.58
N PRO A 211 42.49 12.70 -31.61
CA PRO A 211 41.91 12.04 -30.44
C PRO A 211 42.60 10.70 -30.14
N VAL A 212 42.87 10.44 -28.85
CA VAL A 212 43.39 9.14 -28.39
C VAL A 212 42.22 8.19 -28.19
N ALA A 213 42.18 7.15 -29.04
CA ALA A 213 41.34 5.98 -28.90
C ALA A 213 41.80 5.13 -27.70
N SER A 214 40.84 4.63 -26.91
CA SER A 214 41.05 3.54 -25.95
C SER A 214 40.33 2.28 -26.45
N PRO A 215 40.93 1.08 -26.27
CA PRO A 215 40.52 -0.14 -26.94
C PRO A 215 39.29 -0.85 -26.33
N PRO A 216 38.51 -1.59 -27.13
CA PRO A 216 37.37 -2.38 -26.66
C PRO A 216 37.82 -3.72 -26.05
N ALA A 217 37.22 -4.06 -24.90
CA ALA A 217 37.36 -5.35 -24.24
C ALA A 217 36.59 -6.46 -24.98
N ALA A 218 37.14 -7.66 -24.91
CA ALA A 218 36.77 -8.88 -25.64
C ALA A 218 35.34 -9.40 -25.34
N PRO A 219 34.72 -10.12 -26.30
CA PRO A 219 33.40 -10.72 -26.14
C PRO A 219 33.44 -12.04 -25.35
N PRO A 220 32.43 -12.35 -24.51
CA PRO A 220 32.25 -13.69 -23.98
C PRO A 220 31.63 -14.64 -25.04
N LYS A 221 32.04 -15.91 -24.93
CA LYS A 221 31.75 -17.03 -25.82
C LYS A 221 30.25 -17.39 -25.90
N PRO A 222 29.77 -17.97 -27.02
CA PRO A 222 28.40 -18.44 -27.16
C PRO A 222 28.19 -19.75 -26.41
N VAL A 223 27.17 -19.81 -25.55
CA VAL A 223 26.69 -21.06 -24.95
C VAL A 223 25.71 -21.73 -25.92
N GLU A 224 25.90 -23.04 -26.09
CA GLU A 224 25.19 -23.91 -27.02
C GLU A 224 23.68 -23.87 -26.86
N ARG A 225 23.03 -23.71 -28.01
CA ARG A 225 21.61 -23.82 -28.27
C ARG A 225 21.22 -25.31 -28.27
N ARG A 226 20.52 -25.79 -27.26
CA ARG A 226 19.81 -27.08 -27.34
C ARG A 226 18.44 -26.86 -27.99
N VAL A 227 18.22 -27.53 -29.10
CA VAL A 227 16.96 -27.63 -29.84
C VAL A 227 16.14 -28.78 -29.25
N PRO A 228 14.84 -28.62 -28.96
CA PRO A 228 13.90 -29.73 -28.94
C PRO A 228 13.10 -29.82 -30.26
N PRO A 229 12.57 -31.01 -30.58
CA PRO A 229 12.21 -31.40 -31.93
C PRO A 229 10.88 -30.80 -32.40
N THR A 230 10.80 -30.65 -33.73
CA THR A 230 9.62 -30.43 -34.54
C THR A 230 8.52 -31.44 -34.21
N ALA A 231 7.33 -30.94 -33.84
CA ALA A 231 6.09 -31.68 -33.92
C ALA A 231 5.07 -30.88 -34.75
N THR A 232 4.43 -31.59 -35.66
CA THR A 232 3.57 -31.18 -36.76
C THR A 232 2.34 -30.37 -36.34
N ALA A 233 2.02 -29.36 -37.16
CA ALA A 233 0.78 -28.60 -37.09
C ALA A 233 -0.43 -29.49 -37.40
N THR A 234 -1.38 -29.54 -36.47
CA THR A 234 -2.78 -29.88 -36.76
C THR A 234 -3.63 -28.64 -36.52
N VAL A 235 -4.28 -28.21 -37.59
CA VAL A 235 -5.29 -27.16 -37.62
C VAL A 235 -6.45 -27.59 -36.72
N VAL A 236 -6.71 -26.85 -35.65
CA VAL A 236 -7.94 -26.98 -34.84
C VAL A 236 -8.49 -25.58 -34.56
N ASP A 237 -9.78 -25.47 -34.83
CA ASP A 237 -10.66 -24.30 -34.81
C ASP A 237 -10.52 -23.41 -33.54
N PRO A 238 -10.34 -22.08 -33.68
CA PRO A 238 -10.03 -21.19 -32.56
C PRO A 238 -11.25 -20.71 -31.75
N SER A 239 -12.46 -21.26 -31.95
CA SER A 239 -13.66 -20.63 -31.40
C SER A 239 -14.20 -21.14 -30.06
N LEU A 240 -13.78 -22.27 -29.48
CA LEU A 240 -14.40 -22.78 -28.22
C LEU A 240 -13.42 -23.54 -27.29
N ALA A 241 -12.95 -22.83 -26.26
CA ALA A 241 -12.33 -23.20 -24.95
C ALA A 241 -12.17 -24.70 -24.53
N PRO A 242 -11.15 -25.06 -23.69
CA PRO A 242 -10.67 -24.25 -22.57
C PRO A 242 -9.17 -23.95 -22.53
N LEU A 243 -8.86 -22.78 -21.97
CA LEU A 243 -7.52 -22.23 -21.72
C LEU A 243 -6.60 -23.13 -20.88
N VAL A 244 -7.14 -24.21 -20.31
CA VAL A 244 -6.44 -25.12 -19.42
C VAL A 244 -6.86 -26.55 -19.75
N TYR A 245 -5.90 -27.42 -20.07
CA TYR A 245 -6.12 -28.86 -20.18
C TYR A 245 -5.00 -29.63 -19.48
N ALA A 246 -5.29 -30.86 -19.05
CA ALA A 246 -4.33 -31.73 -18.36
C ALA A 246 -3.99 -32.94 -19.24
N LEU A 247 -2.70 -33.25 -19.39
CA LEU A 247 -2.20 -34.39 -20.14
C LEU A 247 -0.91 -34.90 -19.45
N ASP A 248 -0.78 -36.22 -19.27
CA ASP A 248 0.42 -36.88 -18.71
C ASP A 248 0.94 -36.27 -17.40
N ASP A 249 0.06 -36.07 -16.40
CA ASP A 249 0.37 -35.43 -15.09
C ASP A 249 0.87 -33.97 -15.17
N LYS A 250 0.66 -33.32 -16.32
CA LYS A 250 1.01 -31.91 -16.54
C LYS A 250 -0.24 -31.10 -16.83
N ILE A 251 -0.25 -29.85 -16.34
CA ILE A 251 -1.31 -28.89 -16.66
C ILE A 251 -0.76 -27.90 -17.69
N TYR A 252 -1.49 -27.75 -18.79
CA TYR A 252 -1.19 -26.86 -19.89
C TYR A 252 -2.12 -25.66 -19.81
N VAL A 253 -1.56 -24.47 -19.63
CA VAL A 253 -2.30 -23.20 -19.56
C VAL A 253 -1.89 -22.34 -20.75
N GLN A 254 -2.84 -22.07 -21.66
CA GLN A 254 -2.61 -21.16 -22.78
C GLN A 254 -2.78 -19.71 -22.28
N THR A 255 -1.70 -18.94 -22.19
CA THR A 255 -1.75 -17.52 -21.82
C THR A 255 -1.47 -16.61 -23.02
N THR A 256 -1.73 -15.31 -22.89
CA THR A 256 -1.36 -14.30 -23.89
C THR A 256 0.16 -14.18 -24.09
N ALA A 257 0.95 -14.64 -23.11
CA ALA A 257 2.41 -14.70 -23.18
C ALA A 257 2.95 -16.01 -23.77
N GLY A 258 2.09 -17.00 -24.01
CA GLY A 258 2.46 -18.33 -24.52
C GLY A 258 1.91 -19.48 -23.68
N LEU A 259 2.32 -20.70 -24.03
CA LEU A 259 1.90 -21.93 -23.34
C LEU A 259 2.75 -22.13 -22.07
N VAL A 260 2.08 -22.16 -20.91
CA VAL A 260 2.70 -22.45 -19.61
C VAL A 260 2.42 -23.90 -19.25
N ILE A 261 3.47 -24.66 -18.96
CA ILE A 261 3.39 -26.06 -18.53
C ILE A 261 3.69 -26.11 -17.04
N ILE A 262 2.73 -26.61 -16.26
CA ILE A 262 2.85 -26.76 -14.82
C ILE A 262 3.05 -28.24 -14.53
N GLU A 263 4.20 -28.58 -13.93
CA GLU A 263 4.57 -29.93 -13.51
C GLU A 263 4.62 -30.00 -11.99
N GLY A 264 4.02 -31.02 -11.38
CA GLY A 264 4.01 -31.17 -9.92
C GLY A 264 3.41 -32.49 -9.47
N GLN A 265 3.89 -33.01 -8.33
CA GLN A 265 3.31 -34.22 -7.73
C GLN A 265 1.99 -33.84 -7.02
N ASN A 266 0.87 -34.45 -7.43
CA ASN A 266 -0.50 -34.22 -6.93
C ASN A 266 -1.26 -32.99 -7.45
N LEU A 267 -1.09 -32.61 -8.72
CA LEU A 267 -1.93 -31.58 -9.32
C LEU A 267 -3.39 -32.06 -9.43
N ARG A 268 -4.34 -31.28 -8.91
CA ARG A 268 -5.80 -31.55 -8.99
C ARG A 268 -6.50 -30.37 -9.65
N ALA A 269 -7.22 -30.61 -10.74
CA ALA A 269 -8.10 -29.64 -11.36
C ALA A 269 -9.53 -29.79 -10.81
N HIS A 270 -10.13 -28.70 -10.36
CA HIS A 270 -11.53 -28.67 -9.91
C HIS A 270 -12.37 -27.95 -10.96
N SER A 271 -13.27 -28.67 -11.64
CA SER A 271 -14.28 -28.05 -12.49
C SER A 271 -15.45 -27.56 -11.64
N ALA A 272 -15.66 -26.23 -11.62
CA ALA A 272 -16.89 -25.67 -11.08
C ALA A 272 -18.05 -26.10 -11.99
N THR A 273 -18.77 -27.15 -11.60
CA THR A 273 -19.95 -27.61 -12.33
C THR A 273 -21.09 -26.65 -12.00
N SER A 274 -21.45 -25.82 -12.97
CA SER A 274 -22.65 -24.97 -12.92
C SER A 274 -23.88 -25.85 -12.75
N GLN A 275 -24.50 -25.83 -11.57
CA GLN A 275 -25.80 -26.47 -11.37
C GLN A 275 -26.87 -25.72 -12.17
N PRO A 276 -27.69 -26.40 -13.00
CA PRO A 276 -28.83 -25.77 -13.64
C PRO A 276 -29.94 -25.53 -12.60
N VAL A 277 -30.21 -24.25 -12.32
CA VAL A 277 -31.35 -23.82 -11.50
C VAL A 277 -32.65 -24.15 -12.24
N THR A 278 -33.41 -25.10 -11.71
CA THR A 278 -34.75 -25.45 -12.23
C THR A 278 -35.75 -24.36 -11.81
N VAL A 279 -36.21 -23.55 -12.78
CA VAL A 279 -37.26 -22.55 -12.57
C VAL A 279 -38.60 -23.27 -12.48
N GLY A 280 -39.15 -23.38 -11.26
CA GLY A 280 -40.51 -23.86 -11.02
C GLY A 280 -41.54 -22.78 -11.39
N VAL A 281 -42.18 -22.93 -12.55
CA VAL A 281 -43.36 -22.16 -12.94
C VAL A 281 -44.54 -22.60 -12.08
N ARG A 282 -45.02 -21.74 -11.19
CA ARG A 282 -46.26 -21.94 -10.45
C ARG A 282 -47.40 -21.25 -11.19
N GLY A 283 -48.09 -22.04 -12.03
CA GLY A 283 -49.32 -21.63 -12.70
C GLY A 283 -50.47 -21.53 -11.71
N ALA A 284 -51.21 -20.43 -11.81
CA ALA A 284 -52.52 -20.25 -11.20
C ALA A 284 -53.55 -21.16 -11.91
N PHE A 285 -54.36 -21.89 -11.15
CA PHE A 285 -55.69 -22.30 -11.59
C PHE A 285 -56.62 -22.56 -10.39
N ARG A 286 -57.72 -21.80 -10.40
CA ARG A 286 -59.00 -21.88 -9.68
C ARG A 286 -59.02 -21.61 -8.19
#